data_AF-A0A839EZF8-F1
#
_entry.id   AF-A0A839EZF8-F1
#
_cell.length_a   1.000
_cell.length_b   1.000
_cell.length_c   1.000
_cell.angle_alpha   90.00
_cell.angle_beta   90.00
_cell.angle_gamma   90.00
#
_symmetry.space_group_name_H-M   'P 1'
#
loop_
_entity.id
_entity.type
_entity.pdbx_description
1 polymer ?
#
loop_
_entity_poly.entity_id
_entity_poly.type
_entity_poly.pdbx_seq_one_letter_code
_entity_poly.pdbx_strand_id
1 'polypeptide(L)'
;MFSVANVADSGPGSLRQAVTDANAAGGSNTITFAIPGTGPHVIALASVLPTITGTLTVDGYSQPGSAPNTHAPEQGGLDAQLMIELVGNGNYGFAIQGGSTALTVQGIAMHGFGDAIVGNNGGPDASHLTLYGNYIGTQVDGSALPPVGNNGSAVRCGFSSAQIGGTLPWQRNLLSGNGGAGVFTNGPVVIEGNLIGTDAGGTLAIPNGSANNWGGIIVGSRTGVRIGGADAAARNVISGNRPLGIGLWAGFGPGGPVGAFEIKGNYIGSDWSGQQPLPNGFEQPNAAQSGGGIQVQGGDGSALPIGGFGDGEANLIAFNAGAGIIAGTNSALEAFDSRANRVHHNRGVGRANLDIGAPGPTPNDAGDADTGSNGVQNAPEIISASQSGNQLTVTYRVDSTTANAAYPLRIDFHADIAGGAGAWLTQDSYPAASAQQDRTITLLVPAGVSAIPFVATATDAGGRTSELSPAFDVIFEDGFE
;
A
#
# COMPACT_ATOMS: atom_id res chain seq x y z
N MET A 1 -24.38 -3.70 26.51
CA MET A 1 -22.95 -3.87 26.88
C MET A 1 -22.81 -5.25 27.48
N PHE A 2 -21.81 -6.02 27.04
CA PHE A 2 -21.55 -7.40 27.50
C PHE A 2 -20.10 -7.48 27.97
N SER A 3 -19.86 -8.14 29.10
CA SER A 3 -18.53 -8.22 29.69
C SER A 3 -17.96 -9.62 29.57
N VAL A 4 -16.72 -9.72 29.10
CA VAL A 4 -15.89 -10.92 29.15
C VAL A 4 -15.14 -10.91 30.48
N ALA A 5 -15.25 -12.00 31.24
CA ALA A 5 -14.71 -12.10 32.59
C ALA A 5 -13.78 -13.32 32.78
N ASN A 6 -13.63 -14.16 31.75
CA ASN A 6 -12.73 -15.31 31.78
C ASN A 6 -12.19 -15.64 30.38
N VAL A 7 -11.20 -16.54 30.35
CA VAL A 7 -10.50 -16.98 29.14
C VAL A 7 -11.07 -18.27 28.53
N ALA A 8 -12.21 -18.77 29.03
CA ALA A 8 -12.80 -19.99 28.50
C ALA A 8 -13.31 -19.76 27.07
N ASP A 9 -13.27 -20.79 26.22
CA ASP A 9 -13.83 -20.72 24.86
C ASP A 9 -15.36 -20.46 24.86
N SER A 10 -16.08 -21.02 25.83
CA SER A 10 -17.54 -21.00 25.89
C SER A 10 -18.07 -20.99 27.33
N GLY A 11 -19.37 -20.73 27.47
CA GLY A 11 -20.04 -20.64 28.76
C GLY A 11 -20.08 -19.23 29.36
N PRO A 12 -20.73 -19.07 30.52
CA PRO A 12 -20.93 -17.76 31.14
C PRO A 12 -19.63 -16.96 31.31
N GLY A 13 -19.64 -15.70 30.88
CA GLY A 13 -18.50 -14.79 30.98
C GLY A 13 -17.42 -14.95 29.92
N SER A 14 -17.58 -15.84 28.94
CA SER A 14 -16.65 -15.95 27.80
C SER A 14 -16.94 -14.94 26.68
N LEU A 15 -15.94 -14.72 25.82
CA LEU A 15 -16.11 -13.92 24.59
C LEU A 15 -17.22 -14.48 23.69
N ARG A 16 -17.28 -15.81 23.53
CA ARG A 16 -18.30 -16.47 22.71
C ARG A 16 -19.72 -16.21 23.22
N GLN A 17 -19.90 -16.25 24.54
CA GLN A 17 -21.20 -15.95 25.15
C GLN A 17 -21.54 -14.47 24.95
N ALA A 18 -20.59 -13.57 25.17
CA ALA A 18 -20.80 -12.13 24.96
C ALA A 18 -21.19 -11.79 23.50
N VAL A 19 -20.58 -12.46 22.51
CA VAL A 19 -20.97 -12.33 21.09
C VAL A 19 -22.39 -12.86 20.85
N THR A 20 -22.72 -14.02 21.40
CA THR A 20 -24.07 -14.60 21.29
C THR A 20 -25.14 -13.67 21.86
N ASP A 21 -24.88 -13.13 23.04
CA ASP A 21 -25.81 -12.23 23.73
C ASP A 21 -25.96 -10.89 22.97
N ALA A 22 -24.86 -10.37 22.42
CA ALA A 22 -24.90 -9.16 21.59
C ALA A 22 -25.72 -9.34 20.31
N ASN A 23 -25.57 -10.48 19.63
CA ASN A 23 -26.38 -10.80 18.46
C ASN A 23 -27.87 -10.92 18.82
N ALA A 24 -28.19 -11.55 19.95
CA ALA A 24 -29.57 -11.73 20.40
C ALA A 24 -30.24 -10.42 20.84
N ALA A 25 -29.48 -9.47 21.40
CA ALA A 25 -30.00 -8.18 21.84
C ALA A 25 -30.41 -7.26 20.69
N GLY A 26 -29.78 -7.41 19.51
CA GLY A 26 -29.95 -6.51 18.38
C GLY A 26 -29.42 -5.09 18.65
N GLY A 27 -29.54 -4.20 17.67
CA GLY A 27 -29.07 -2.81 17.80
C GLY A 27 -27.54 -2.68 17.89
N SER A 28 -27.07 -1.62 18.55
CA SER A 28 -25.66 -1.33 18.76
C SER A 28 -25.18 -1.81 20.12
N ASN A 29 -24.17 -2.66 20.13
CA ASN A 29 -23.65 -3.30 21.32
C ASN A 29 -22.14 -3.12 21.45
N THR A 30 -21.65 -3.20 22.69
CA THR A 30 -20.23 -3.17 23.02
C THR A 30 -19.89 -4.36 23.89
N ILE A 31 -18.84 -5.08 23.51
CA ILE A 31 -18.16 -6.09 24.32
C ILE A 31 -16.95 -5.43 24.98
N THR A 32 -16.87 -5.59 26.29
CA THR A 32 -15.77 -5.11 27.14
C THR A 32 -15.11 -6.29 27.85
N PHE A 33 -13.89 -6.12 28.34
CA PHE A 33 -13.11 -7.14 29.01
C PHE A 33 -12.78 -6.69 30.43
N ALA A 34 -12.99 -7.57 31.39
CA ALA A 34 -12.67 -7.38 32.80
C ALA A 34 -12.22 -8.72 33.41
N ILE A 35 -11.28 -9.38 32.73
CA ILE A 35 -10.73 -10.66 33.17
C ILE A 35 -9.84 -10.41 34.40
N PRO A 36 -10.07 -11.09 35.54
CA PRO A 36 -9.25 -10.90 36.74
C PRO A 36 -7.83 -11.44 36.58
N GLY A 37 -6.89 -10.82 37.31
CA GLY A 37 -5.49 -11.23 37.35
C GLY A 37 -4.57 -10.34 36.52
N THR A 38 -3.28 -10.70 36.48
CA THR A 38 -2.30 -10.03 35.62
C THR A 38 -2.42 -10.57 34.20
N GLY A 39 -2.59 -9.68 33.21
CA GLY A 39 -2.54 -10.04 31.80
C GLY A 39 -1.11 -10.16 31.26
N PRO A 40 -0.93 -10.39 29.95
CA PRO A 40 -1.99 -10.55 28.94
C PRO A 40 -2.85 -11.80 29.14
N HIS A 41 -4.12 -11.72 28.78
CA HIS A 41 -5.09 -12.82 28.88
C HIS A 41 -5.30 -13.47 27.52
N VAL A 42 -4.94 -14.74 27.42
CA VAL A 42 -5.02 -15.53 26.20
C VAL A 42 -6.35 -16.29 26.16
N ILE A 43 -7.19 -15.98 25.17
CA ILE A 43 -8.46 -16.66 24.89
C ILE A 43 -8.27 -17.58 23.68
N ALA A 44 -8.11 -18.88 23.93
CA ALA A 44 -7.99 -19.88 22.89
C ALA A 44 -9.38 -20.30 22.37
N LEU A 45 -9.64 -20.04 21.09
CA LEU A 45 -10.90 -20.37 20.43
C LEU A 45 -10.86 -21.80 19.89
N ALA A 46 -11.78 -22.64 20.35
CA ALA A 46 -11.90 -24.03 19.95
C ALA A 46 -12.72 -24.20 18.65
N SER A 47 -13.47 -23.17 18.24
CA SER A 47 -14.30 -23.15 17.02
C SER A 47 -14.58 -21.71 16.59
N VAL A 48 -15.13 -21.52 15.38
CA VAL A 48 -15.55 -20.20 14.87
C VAL A 48 -16.47 -19.50 15.87
N LEU A 49 -16.25 -18.20 16.09
CA LEU A 49 -17.21 -17.40 16.85
C LEU A 49 -18.55 -17.30 16.09
N PRO A 50 -19.68 -17.09 16.77
CA PRO A 50 -20.92 -16.78 16.09
C PRO A 50 -20.72 -15.56 15.18
N THR A 51 -21.20 -15.65 13.93
CA THR A 51 -21.19 -14.53 12.98
C THR A 51 -21.88 -13.31 13.60
N ILE A 52 -21.27 -12.13 13.47
CA ILE A 52 -21.88 -10.88 13.94
C ILE A 52 -23.00 -10.48 12.97
N THR A 53 -24.17 -10.14 13.52
CA THR A 53 -25.37 -9.82 12.73
C THR A 53 -25.92 -8.41 12.96
N GLY A 54 -25.24 -7.60 13.78
CA GLY A 54 -25.67 -6.25 14.15
C GLY A 54 -24.53 -5.25 14.17
N THR A 55 -24.69 -4.14 14.90
CA THR A 55 -23.58 -3.20 15.15
C THR A 55 -22.89 -3.61 16.45
N LEU A 56 -21.60 -3.97 16.37
CA LEU A 56 -20.83 -4.47 17.49
C LEU A 56 -19.47 -3.78 17.58
N THR A 57 -19.15 -3.27 18.76
CA THR A 57 -17.79 -2.87 19.13
C THR A 57 -17.19 -3.92 20.06
N VAL A 58 -16.01 -4.42 19.75
CA VAL A 58 -15.20 -5.27 20.62
C VAL A 58 -14.01 -4.44 21.09
N ASP A 59 -14.03 -4.06 22.36
CA ASP A 59 -13.10 -3.09 22.94
C ASP A 59 -12.08 -3.74 23.88
N GLY A 60 -10.93 -4.17 23.35
CA GLY A 60 -9.84 -4.74 24.14
C GLY A 60 -9.13 -3.74 25.05
N TYR A 61 -9.25 -2.43 24.77
CA TYR A 61 -8.71 -1.38 25.65
C TYR A 61 -9.46 -1.25 26.98
N SER A 62 -10.66 -1.82 27.08
CA SER A 62 -11.40 -1.88 28.34
C SER A 62 -10.79 -2.83 29.39
N GLN A 63 -9.94 -3.78 28.98
CA GLN A 63 -9.23 -4.66 29.91
C GLN A 63 -8.25 -3.86 30.78
N PRO A 64 -8.32 -3.96 32.12
CA PRO A 64 -7.34 -3.34 33.00
C PRO A 64 -5.90 -3.70 32.62
N GLY A 65 -5.05 -2.67 32.52
CA GLY A 65 -3.65 -2.78 32.09
C GLY A 65 -3.43 -2.49 30.60
N SER A 66 -4.49 -2.47 29.78
CA SER A 66 -4.37 -2.06 28.37
C SER A 66 -4.08 -0.56 28.26
N ALA A 67 -3.26 -0.18 27.30
CA ALA A 67 -2.99 1.21 26.94
C ALA A 67 -2.95 1.39 25.41
N PRO A 68 -3.65 2.40 24.86
CA PRO A 68 -3.59 2.69 23.44
C PRO A 68 -2.22 3.22 23.02
N ASN A 69 -1.88 3.02 21.74
CA ASN A 69 -0.68 3.61 21.14
C ASN A 69 -0.75 5.15 21.21
N THR A 70 0.37 5.78 21.58
CA THR A 70 0.55 7.22 21.64
C THR A 70 1.47 7.75 20.54
N HIS A 71 2.27 6.89 19.91
CA HIS A 71 3.20 7.29 18.86
C HIS A 71 2.50 7.62 17.53
N ALA A 72 2.68 8.84 17.03
CA ALA A 72 2.37 9.21 15.65
C ALA A 72 3.38 8.57 14.66
N PRO A 73 3.06 8.47 13.36
CA PRO A 73 3.96 7.88 12.36
C PRO A 73 5.38 8.45 12.35
N GLU A 74 5.54 9.76 12.63
CA GLU A 74 6.85 10.44 12.65
C GLU A 74 7.70 10.07 13.88
N GLN A 75 7.08 9.53 14.94
CA GLN A 75 7.78 9.09 16.14
C GLN A 75 8.27 7.64 16.03
N GLY A 76 7.82 6.92 15.00
CA GLY A 76 8.20 5.53 14.75
C GLY A 76 7.53 4.52 15.65
N GLY A 77 7.49 3.27 15.16
CA GLY A 77 6.95 2.13 15.88
C GLY A 77 5.56 2.31 16.48
N LEU A 78 5.24 1.43 17.42
CA LEU A 78 4.02 1.40 18.22
C LEU A 78 4.37 1.12 19.69
N ASP A 79 3.64 1.74 20.63
CA ASP A 79 3.81 1.60 22.08
C ASP A 79 2.54 1.13 22.80
N ALA A 80 1.56 0.60 22.06
CA ALA A 80 0.35 0.05 22.64
C ALA A 80 0.67 -1.10 23.60
N GLN A 81 -0.04 -1.15 24.73
CA GLN A 81 -0.04 -2.29 25.64
C GLN A 81 -1.36 -3.01 25.47
N LEU A 82 -1.35 -4.18 24.84
CA LEU A 82 -2.55 -4.99 24.64
C LEU A 82 -2.61 -6.08 25.71
N MET A 83 -3.76 -6.20 26.41
CA MET A 83 -3.95 -7.22 27.45
C MET A 83 -4.87 -8.36 27.05
N ILE A 84 -5.40 -8.36 25.82
CA ILE A 84 -6.25 -9.42 25.28
C ILE A 84 -5.60 -10.02 24.04
N GLU A 85 -5.37 -11.32 24.08
CA GLU A 85 -4.84 -12.11 22.97
C GLU A 85 -5.84 -13.20 22.58
N LEU A 86 -6.26 -13.20 21.32
CA LEU A 86 -7.13 -14.24 20.77
C LEU A 86 -6.30 -15.22 19.94
N VAL A 87 -6.42 -16.51 20.26
CA VAL A 87 -5.68 -17.57 19.58
C VAL A 87 -6.66 -18.49 18.85
N GLY A 88 -6.55 -18.53 17.53
CA GLY A 88 -7.35 -19.39 16.67
C GLY A 88 -6.80 -20.81 16.56
N ASN A 89 -7.58 -21.67 15.88
CA ASN A 89 -7.24 -23.05 15.56
C ASN A 89 -7.19 -23.32 14.04
N GLY A 90 -6.90 -22.29 13.24
CA GLY A 90 -6.89 -22.32 11.78
C GLY A 90 -8.21 -21.94 11.11
N ASN A 91 -9.29 -21.72 11.88
CA ASN A 91 -10.55 -21.15 11.39
C ASN A 91 -10.54 -19.62 11.42
N TYR A 92 -11.63 -18.98 10.97
CA TYR A 92 -11.79 -17.53 11.05
C TYR A 92 -12.00 -17.04 12.48
N GLY A 93 -11.54 -15.83 12.79
CA GLY A 93 -11.77 -15.16 14.08
C GLY A 93 -13.14 -14.49 14.12
N PHE A 94 -13.18 -13.15 13.99
CA PHE A 94 -14.44 -12.43 13.86
C PHE A 94 -14.93 -12.45 12.41
N ALA A 95 -16.22 -12.73 12.20
CA ALA A 95 -16.83 -12.70 10.88
C ALA A 95 -18.14 -11.93 10.90
N ILE A 96 -18.35 -11.10 9.89
CA ILE A 96 -19.65 -10.50 9.59
C ILE A 96 -20.23 -11.17 8.35
N GLN A 97 -21.56 -11.29 8.29
CA GLN A 97 -22.29 -11.60 7.06
C GLN A 97 -23.15 -10.40 6.68
N GLY A 98 -23.53 -10.34 5.40
CA GLY A 98 -24.25 -9.19 4.87
C GLY A 98 -25.57 -8.89 5.57
N GLY A 99 -26.15 -7.73 5.27
CA GLY A 99 -27.34 -7.22 5.96
C GLY A 99 -27.10 -5.97 6.80
N SER A 100 -26.20 -5.08 6.38
CA SER A 100 -25.89 -3.81 7.06
C SER A 100 -25.27 -3.99 8.44
N THR A 101 -24.39 -4.98 8.58
CA THR A 101 -23.67 -5.30 9.81
C THR A 101 -22.47 -4.36 9.98
N ALA A 102 -22.18 -3.89 11.19
CA ALA A 102 -21.00 -3.09 11.48
C ALA A 102 -20.19 -3.73 12.61
N LEU A 103 -18.90 -3.97 12.39
CA LEU A 103 -18.00 -4.50 13.42
C LEU A 103 -16.81 -3.57 13.61
N THR A 104 -16.64 -3.09 14.83
CA THR A 104 -15.42 -2.42 15.29
C THR A 104 -14.63 -3.37 16.17
N VAL A 105 -13.36 -3.59 15.86
CA VAL A 105 -12.41 -4.33 16.71
C VAL A 105 -11.25 -3.41 17.06
N GLN A 106 -10.94 -3.29 18.35
CA GLN A 106 -9.84 -2.45 18.81
C GLN A 106 -9.08 -3.02 20.00
N GLY A 107 -7.78 -2.73 20.07
CA GLY A 107 -6.94 -3.05 21.21
C GLY A 107 -6.78 -4.54 21.52
N ILE A 108 -6.81 -5.40 20.50
CA ILE A 108 -6.70 -6.86 20.64
C ILE A 108 -5.53 -7.39 19.81
N ALA A 109 -4.79 -8.36 20.36
CA ALA A 109 -3.85 -9.18 19.62
C ALA A 109 -4.54 -10.44 19.07
N MET A 110 -4.26 -10.83 17.81
CA MET A 110 -4.90 -11.98 17.16
C MET A 110 -3.91 -12.82 16.35
N HIS A 111 -3.81 -14.12 16.63
CA HIS A 111 -3.05 -15.06 15.81
C HIS A 111 -3.66 -16.47 15.80
N GLY A 112 -3.17 -17.38 14.97
CA GLY A 112 -3.65 -18.76 14.83
C GLY A 112 -4.90 -18.93 13.94
N PHE A 113 -5.27 -17.93 13.14
CA PHE A 113 -6.49 -17.93 12.33
C PHE A 113 -6.27 -18.27 10.85
N GLY A 114 -7.30 -18.81 10.21
CA GLY A 114 -7.40 -18.96 8.75
C GLY A 114 -7.56 -17.61 8.05
N ASP A 115 -8.39 -16.72 8.57
CA ASP A 115 -8.37 -15.27 8.33
C ASP A 115 -8.82 -14.63 9.66
N ALA A 116 -8.12 -13.65 10.21
CA ALA A 116 -8.40 -13.19 11.58
C ALA A 116 -9.73 -12.42 11.68
N ILE A 117 -9.98 -11.51 10.74
CA ILE A 117 -11.24 -10.75 10.64
C ILE A 117 -11.78 -10.82 9.21
N VAL A 118 -13.04 -11.24 9.06
CA VAL A 118 -13.67 -11.53 7.77
C VAL A 118 -14.93 -10.67 7.54
N GLY A 119 -14.95 -9.98 6.40
CA GLY A 119 -16.08 -9.22 5.87
C GLY A 119 -17.12 -10.08 5.13
N ASN A 120 -18.17 -9.44 4.61
CA ASN A 120 -19.17 -10.15 3.81
C ASN A 120 -18.62 -10.57 2.44
N ASN A 121 -18.65 -11.87 2.13
CA ASN A 121 -18.25 -12.43 0.83
C ASN A 121 -19.42 -12.71 -0.12
N GLY A 122 -20.67 -12.49 0.30
CA GLY A 122 -21.88 -12.81 -0.45
C GLY A 122 -22.30 -11.81 -1.54
N GLY A 123 -21.53 -10.74 -1.75
CA GLY A 123 -21.80 -9.67 -2.72
C GLY A 123 -21.89 -8.28 -2.07
N PRO A 124 -22.00 -7.19 -2.87
CA PRO A 124 -22.10 -5.83 -2.38
C PRO A 124 -23.21 -5.66 -1.34
N ASP A 125 -22.88 -5.02 -0.21
CA ASP A 125 -23.80 -4.73 0.86
C ASP A 125 -23.44 -3.40 1.55
N ALA A 126 -24.20 -3.05 2.59
CA ALA A 126 -23.93 -1.89 3.43
C ALA A 126 -23.16 -2.25 4.71
N SER A 127 -22.45 -3.38 4.73
CA SER A 127 -21.72 -3.80 5.92
C SER A 127 -20.37 -3.08 6.03
N HIS A 128 -19.88 -2.91 7.26
CA HIS A 128 -18.69 -2.12 7.55
C HIS A 128 -17.78 -2.77 8.60
N LEU A 129 -16.47 -2.74 8.34
CA LEU A 129 -15.43 -3.13 9.30
C LEU A 129 -14.63 -1.90 9.75
N THR A 130 -14.36 -1.79 11.04
CA THR A 130 -13.49 -0.75 11.61
C THR A 130 -12.43 -1.40 12.50
N LEU A 131 -11.16 -1.17 12.21
CA LEU A 131 -10.05 -1.79 12.95
C LEU A 131 -9.08 -0.72 13.45
N TYR A 132 -8.90 -0.63 14.77
CA TYR A 132 -8.03 0.35 15.42
C TYR A 132 -7.10 -0.27 16.46
N GLY A 133 -5.80 0.01 16.41
CA GLY A 133 -4.88 -0.35 17.49
C GLY A 133 -4.73 -1.85 17.74
N ASN A 134 -4.99 -2.69 16.73
CA ASN A 134 -4.89 -4.16 16.83
C ASN A 134 -3.53 -4.66 16.36
N TYR A 135 -3.05 -5.75 16.96
CA TYR A 135 -1.86 -6.48 16.51
C TYR A 135 -2.29 -7.84 15.95
N ILE A 136 -2.21 -8.03 14.64
CA ILE A 136 -2.77 -9.21 13.97
C ILE A 136 -1.67 -9.97 13.22
N GLY A 137 -1.43 -11.21 13.63
CA GLY A 137 -0.44 -12.15 13.11
C GLY A 137 0.95 -12.07 13.79
N THR A 138 1.05 -11.33 14.90
CA THR A 138 2.24 -11.22 15.75
C THR A 138 1.94 -11.66 17.19
N GLN A 139 2.97 -11.72 18.02
CA GLN A 139 2.79 -11.79 19.47
C GLN A 139 2.13 -10.50 19.99
N VAL A 140 1.61 -10.53 21.21
CA VAL A 140 0.99 -9.36 21.86
C VAL A 140 1.92 -8.14 22.00
N ASP A 141 3.25 -8.34 21.98
CA ASP A 141 4.26 -7.27 21.96
C ASP A 141 4.66 -6.81 20.54
N GLY A 142 4.05 -7.39 19.50
CA GLY A 142 4.30 -7.10 18.10
C GLY A 142 5.56 -7.74 17.52
N SER A 143 6.18 -8.69 18.22
CA SER A 143 7.27 -9.52 17.70
C SER A 143 6.76 -10.72 16.90
N ALA A 144 7.65 -11.38 16.16
CA ALA A 144 7.29 -12.49 15.27
C ALA A 144 6.84 -13.74 16.03
N LEU A 145 5.87 -14.47 15.44
CA LEU A 145 5.46 -15.81 15.86
C LEU A 145 6.08 -16.88 14.92
N PRO A 146 6.74 -17.93 15.43
CA PRO A 146 7.21 -19.05 14.60
C PRO A 146 6.08 -20.09 14.36
N PRO A 147 5.87 -20.64 13.14
CA PRO A 147 6.50 -20.28 11.86
C PRO A 147 5.78 -19.15 11.08
N VAL A 148 4.47 -18.97 11.30
CA VAL A 148 3.64 -17.84 10.85
C VAL A 148 2.59 -17.57 11.94
N GLY A 149 2.13 -16.33 12.08
CA GLY A 149 1.10 -15.96 13.04
C GLY A 149 -0.29 -16.46 12.63
N ASN A 150 -0.74 -16.12 11.42
CA ASN A 150 -2.01 -16.61 10.84
C ASN A 150 -1.75 -17.40 9.55
N ASN A 151 -2.64 -18.32 9.19
CA ASN A 151 -2.52 -19.12 7.97
C ASN A 151 -2.98 -18.35 6.71
N GLY A 152 -4.02 -17.53 6.81
CA GLY A 152 -4.44 -16.60 5.74
C GLY A 152 -4.25 -15.16 6.17
N SER A 153 -5.21 -14.29 5.87
CA SER A 153 -5.04 -12.83 5.99
C SER A 153 -5.33 -12.29 7.39
N ALA A 154 -4.71 -11.15 7.72
CA ALA A 154 -5.05 -10.39 8.92
C ALA A 154 -6.49 -9.85 8.79
N VAL A 155 -6.78 -9.21 7.66
CA VAL A 155 -8.11 -8.70 7.34
C VAL A 155 -8.51 -9.15 5.94
N ARG A 156 -9.65 -9.81 5.83
CA ARG A 156 -10.26 -10.16 4.55
C ARG A 156 -11.60 -9.47 4.41
N CYS A 157 -11.57 -8.27 3.84
CA CYS A 157 -12.76 -7.56 3.43
C CYS A 157 -13.27 -8.18 2.13
N GLY A 158 -14.44 -8.79 2.15
CA GLY A 158 -15.12 -9.18 0.92
C GLY A 158 -15.63 -7.92 0.21
N PHE A 159 -16.95 -7.76 0.13
CA PHE A 159 -17.59 -6.60 -0.50
C PHE A 159 -18.02 -5.53 0.50
N SER A 160 -17.79 -5.75 1.80
CA SER A 160 -18.02 -4.76 2.85
C SER A 160 -17.05 -3.59 2.70
N SER A 161 -17.48 -2.41 3.15
CA SER A 161 -16.56 -1.28 3.32
C SER A 161 -15.68 -1.48 4.55
N ALA A 162 -14.46 -0.92 4.57
CA ALA A 162 -13.60 -1.01 5.75
C ALA A 162 -12.75 0.23 6.00
N GLN A 163 -12.59 0.57 7.28
CA GLN A 163 -11.59 1.51 7.80
C GLN A 163 -10.57 0.71 8.62
N ILE A 164 -9.32 0.69 8.15
CA ILE A 164 -8.22 -0.03 8.77
C ILE A 164 -7.17 1.01 9.17
N GLY A 165 -7.12 1.30 10.46
CA GLY A 165 -6.30 2.38 11.00
C GLY A 165 -6.92 3.75 10.79
N GLY A 166 -6.17 4.81 11.06
CA GLY A 166 -6.64 6.19 10.99
C GLY A 166 -5.54 7.18 11.35
N THR A 167 -5.87 8.46 11.39
CA THR A 167 -4.90 9.55 11.59
C THR A 167 -4.59 9.85 13.06
N LEU A 168 -5.27 9.21 14.01
CA LEU A 168 -4.92 9.34 15.42
C LEU A 168 -3.94 8.22 15.84
N PRO A 169 -2.94 8.49 16.70
CA PRO A 169 -1.97 7.49 17.13
C PRO A 169 -2.58 6.17 17.60
N TRP A 170 -3.64 6.21 18.40
CA TRP A 170 -4.27 5.01 18.95
C TRP A 170 -4.97 4.13 17.90
N GLN A 171 -5.19 4.65 16.68
CA GLN A 171 -5.86 3.92 15.61
C GLN A 171 -4.91 3.01 14.83
N ARG A 172 -3.60 3.23 14.91
CA ARG A 172 -2.59 2.53 14.11
C ARG A 172 -2.57 1.03 14.41
N ASN A 173 -2.78 0.18 13.40
CA ASN A 173 -2.68 -1.28 13.56
C ASN A 173 -1.29 -1.80 13.17
N LEU A 174 -0.95 -2.98 13.70
CA LEU A 174 0.16 -3.82 13.25
C LEU A 174 -0.40 -5.05 12.56
N LEU A 175 -0.22 -5.16 11.25
CA LEU A 175 -0.73 -6.28 10.44
C LEU A 175 0.45 -7.02 9.80
N SER A 176 0.94 -8.07 10.44
CA SER A 176 2.22 -8.71 10.09
C SER A 176 2.20 -10.20 10.40
N GLY A 177 3.06 -11.00 9.74
CA GLY A 177 3.17 -12.44 10.03
C GLY A 177 1.97 -13.29 9.60
N ASN A 178 1.16 -12.79 8.66
CA ASN A 178 0.00 -13.50 8.12
C ASN A 178 0.41 -14.32 6.88
N GLY A 179 0.07 -15.60 6.77
CA GLY A 179 0.41 -16.45 5.62
C GLY A 179 -0.31 -16.05 4.32
N GLY A 180 -1.43 -15.34 4.45
CA GLY A 180 -2.13 -14.60 3.40
C GLY A 180 -1.72 -13.13 3.35
N ALA A 181 -2.66 -12.24 3.07
CA ALA A 181 -2.37 -10.81 2.98
C ALA A 181 -2.37 -10.15 4.35
N GLY A 182 -1.68 -9.02 4.52
CA GLY A 182 -2.00 -8.12 5.64
C GLY A 182 -3.44 -7.64 5.54
N VAL A 183 -3.81 -7.12 4.36
CA VAL A 183 -5.18 -6.76 4.01
C VAL A 183 -5.52 -7.30 2.64
N PHE A 184 -6.65 -8.00 2.52
CA PHE A 184 -7.28 -8.36 1.26
C PHE A 184 -8.65 -7.67 1.18
N THR A 185 -8.93 -6.93 0.11
CA THR A 185 -10.23 -6.26 -0.08
C THR A 185 -10.79 -6.40 -1.48
N ASN A 186 -12.11 -6.64 -1.59
CA ASN A 186 -12.88 -6.53 -2.83
C ASN A 186 -13.93 -5.39 -2.78
N GLY A 187 -14.02 -4.67 -1.65
CA GLY A 187 -14.93 -3.55 -1.45
C GLY A 187 -14.18 -2.25 -1.15
N PRO A 188 -14.91 -1.13 -0.97
CA PRO A 188 -14.31 0.16 -0.62
C PRO A 188 -13.48 0.06 0.66
N VAL A 189 -12.28 0.63 0.66
CA VAL A 189 -11.37 0.56 1.81
C VAL A 189 -10.65 1.87 2.04
N VAL A 190 -10.43 2.18 3.31
CA VAL A 190 -9.48 3.18 3.77
C VAL A 190 -8.44 2.49 4.65
N ILE A 191 -7.16 2.65 4.32
CA ILE A 191 -6.03 2.08 5.05
C ILE A 191 -5.08 3.22 5.39
N GLU A 192 -4.96 3.56 6.68
CA GLU A 192 -4.19 4.74 7.14
C GLU A 192 -3.42 4.46 8.43
N GLY A 193 -2.20 5.00 8.53
CA GLY A 193 -1.41 5.00 9.76
C GLY A 193 -0.86 3.64 10.21
N ASN A 194 -1.01 2.58 9.41
CA ASN A 194 -0.67 1.22 9.83
C ASN A 194 0.80 0.85 9.60
N LEU A 195 1.29 -0.11 10.39
CA LEU A 195 2.49 -0.88 10.10
C LEU A 195 2.09 -2.24 9.51
N ILE A 196 2.57 -2.57 8.31
CA ILE A 196 2.17 -3.77 7.57
C ILE A 196 3.41 -4.52 7.09
N GLY A 197 3.64 -5.71 7.66
CA GLY A 197 4.77 -6.60 7.33
C GLY A 197 6.04 -6.35 8.16
N THR A 198 5.96 -5.52 9.19
CA THR A 198 7.06 -5.20 10.11
C THR A 198 6.79 -5.72 11.53
N ASP A 199 7.76 -5.57 12.44
CA ASP A 199 7.54 -5.62 13.88
C ASP A 199 6.86 -4.34 14.39
N ALA A 200 6.48 -4.32 15.68
CA ALA A 200 5.96 -3.11 16.34
C ALA A 200 6.94 -1.94 16.32
N GLY A 201 8.25 -2.18 16.20
CA GLY A 201 9.25 -1.12 16.02
C GLY A 201 9.24 -0.48 14.62
N GLY A 202 8.66 -1.15 13.61
CA GLY A 202 8.72 -0.70 12.22
C GLY A 202 10.12 -0.85 11.59
N THR A 203 10.94 -1.76 12.11
CA THR A 203 12.37 -1.88 11.75
C THR A 203 12.80 -3.29 11.36
N LEU A 204 12.07 -4.33 11.77
CA LEU A 204 12.33 -5.71 11.40
C LEU A 204 11.18 -6.26 10.55
N ALA A 205 11.50 -7.10 9.57
CA ALA A 205 10.49 -7.70 8.70
C ALA A 205 9.81 -8.87 9.39
N ILE A 206 8.48 -8.86 9.43
CA ILE A 206 7.62 -9.98 9.78
C ILE A 206 6.64 -10.17 8.61
N PRO A 207 7.08 -10.86 7.54
CA PRO A 207 6.39 -10.83 6.27
C PRO A 207 4.93 -11.28 6.38
N ASN A 208 4.03 -10.53 5.75
CA ASN A 208 2.79 -11.12 5.27
C ASN A 208 3.06 -11.84 3.94
N GLY A 209 2.28 -12.90 3.71
CA GLY A 209 2.29 -13.66 2.49
C GLY A 209 3.44 -14.65 2.36
N SER A 210 3.50 -15.28 1.20
CA SER A 210 4.58 -16.20 0.83
C SER A 210 4.99 -15.95 -0.62
N ALA A 211 6.05 -16.63 -1.06
CA ALA A 211 6.63 -16.42 -2.39
C ALA A 211 5.63 -16.50 -3.56
N ASN A 212 4.62 -17.36 -3.43
CA ASN A 212 3.65 -17.66 -4.50
C ASN A 212 2.21 -17.31 -4.09
N ASN A 213 2.03 -16.39 -3.12
CA ASN A 213 0.71 -16.02 -2.60
C ASN A 213 0.48 -14.50 -2.66
N TRP A 214 -0.46 -14.00 -1.85
CA TRP A 214 -0.75 -12.60 -1.59
C TRP A 214 0.39 -11.88 -0.86
N GLY A 215 0.38 -10.55 -0.82
CA GLY A 215 1.41 -9.69 -0.21
C GLY A 215 0.91 -8.80 0.94
N GLY A 216 1.43 -7.58 1.07
CA GLY A 216 1.02 -6.66 2.14
C GLY A 216 -0.47 -6.26 2.04
N ILE A 217 -0.82 -5.54 0.99
CA ILE A 217 -2.19 -5.10 0.69
C ILE A 217 -2.60 -5.62 -0.68
N ILE A 218 -3.73 -6.30 -0.75
CA ILE A 218 -4.33 -6.80 -1.98
C ILE A 218 -5.68 -6.13 -2.20
N VAL A 219 -5.82 -5.47 -3.36
CA VAL A 219 -7.03 -4.77 -3.79
C VAL A 219 -7.58 -5.49 -5.02
N GLY A 220 -8.73 -6.14 -4.89
CA GLY A 220 -9.45 -6.82 -5.97
C GLY A 220 -10.50 -5.97 -6.69
N SER A 221 -10.91 -4.85 -6.07
CA SER A 221 -11.77 -3.81 -6.69
C SER A 221 -11.18 -2.43 -6.43
N ARG A 222 -11.06 -1.62 -7.49
CA ARG A 222 -10.38 -0.32 -7.47
C ARG A 222 -11.31 0.86 -7.17
N THR A 223 -12.57 0.60 -6.82
CA THR A 223 -13.55 1.64 -6.49
C THR A 223 -13.52 1.96 -4.99
N GLY A 224 -13.38 3.24 -4.64
CA GLY A 224 -13.40 3.71 -3.25
C GLY A 224 -12.23 3.18 -2.41
N VAL A 225 -11.02 3.20 -2.97
CA VAL A 225 -9.79 2.72 -2.32
C VAL A 225 -8.92 3.90 -1.95
N ARG A 226 -8.57 4.01 -0.66
CA ARG A 226 -7.63 5.02 -0.15
C ARG A 226 -6.58 4.34 0.70
N ILE A 227 -5.32 4.39 0.24
CA ILE A 227 -4.17 3.86 0.96
C ILE A 227 -3.25 5.05 1.27
N GLY A 228 -3.24 5.44 2.54
CA GLY A 228 -2.54 6.63 3.02
C GLY A 228 -3.33 7.93 2.76
N GLY A 229 -2.60 9.03 2.63
CA GLY A 229 -3.14 10.38 2.49
C GLY A 229 -2.02 11.43 2.46
N ALA A 230 -2.40 12.69 2.21
CA ALA A 230 -1.45 13.82 2.20
C ALA A 230 -0.93 14.17 3.61
N ASP A 231 -1.75 13.93 4.64
CA ASP A 231 -1.33 14.10 6.03
C ASP A 231 -0.35 12.98 6.40
N ALA A 232 0.77 13.37 7.02
CA ALA A 232 1.78 12.44 7.49
C ALA A 232 1.21 11.45 8.53
N ALA A 233 0.17 11.85 9.28
CA ALA A 233 -0.57 10.98 10.18
C ALA A 233 -1.31 9.82 9.48
N ALA A 234 -1.62 9.94 8.18
CA ALA A 234 -2.26 8.90 7.39
C ALA A 234 -1.24 7.88 6.83
N ARG A 235 0.07 8.16 6.90
CA ARG A 235 1.13 7.34 6.30
C ARG A 235 1.10 5.90 6.81
N ASN A 236 0.99 4.95 5.89
CA ASN A 236 1.30 3.56 6.18
C ASN A 236 2.79 3.28 5.94
N VAL A 237 3.33 2.34 6.70
CA VAL A 237 4.63 1.69 6.42
C VAL A 237 4.31 0.27 5.95
N ILE A 238 4.58 0.00 4.67
CA ILE A 238 4.23 -1.26 4.01
C ILE A 238 5.54 -1.88 3.53
N SER A 239 6.11 -2.75 4.34
CA SER A 239 7.51 -3.19 4.19
C SER A 239 7.68 -4.64 4.65
N GLY A 240 8.72 -5.32 4.15
CA GLY A 240 8.99 -6.71 4.52
C GLY A 240 7.99 -7.75 3.99
N ASN A 241 6.98 -7.37 3.20
CA ASN A 241 5.94 -8.28 2.72
C ASN A 241 6.39 -9.12 1.51
N ARG A 242 5.77 -10.27 1.26
CA ARG A 242 6.09 -11.17 0.14
C ARG A 242 4.81 -11.62 -0.58
N PRO A 243 4.74 -11.63 -1.92
CA PRO A 243 5.80 -11.26 -2.86
C PRO A 243 5.92 -9.74 -3.06
N LEU A 244 5.01 -8.93 -2.52
CA LEU A 244 4.92 -7.51 -2.83
C LEU A 244 4.31 -6.69 -1.69
N GLY A 245 4.46 -5.36 -1.75
CA GLY A 245 3.84 -4.41 -0.85
C GLY A 245 2.35 -4.24 -1.14
N ILE A 246 1.99 -3.78 -2.35
CA ILE A 246 0.61 -3.50 -2.76
C ILE A 246 0.29 -4.12 -4.12
N GLY A 247 -0.72 -4.99 -4.18
CA GLY A 247 -1.19 -5.63 -5.41
C GLY A 247 -2.56 -5.10 -5.80
N LEU A 248 -2.67 -4.54 -7.00
CA LEU A 248 -3.86 -3.90 -7.55
C LEU A 248 -4.44 -4.76 -8.67
N TRP A 249 -5.29 -5.71 -8.31
CA TRP A 249 -5.88 -6.70 -9.20
C TRP A 249 -7.32 -6.33 -9.56
N ALA A 250 -7.67 -6.33 -10.84
CA ALA A 250 -9.06 -6.15 -11.27
C ALA A 250 -9.80 -7.47 -11.56
N GLY A 251 -9.13 -8.62 -11.46
CA GLY A 251 -9.70 -9.93 -11.81
C GLY A 251 -10.54 -10.62 -10.72
N PHE A 252 -10.61 -10.05 -9.50
CA PHE A 252 -11.21 -10.70 -8.32
C PHE A 252 -12.53 -10.05 -7.84
N GLY A 253 -13.03 -9.03 -8.53
CA GLY A 253 -14.29 -8.33 -8.23
C GLY A 253 -14.93 -7.71 -9.48
N PRO A 254 -16.13 -7.11 -9.38
CA PRO A 254 -16.67 -6.32 -10.48
C PRO A 254 -15.72 -5.15 -10.69
N GLY A 255 -14.93 -5.19 -11.78
CA GLY A 255 -14.10 -4.08 -12.22
C GLY A 255 -14.99 -2.88 -12.48
N GLY A 256 -15.15 -2.04 -11.46
CA GLY A 256 -15.83 -0.75 -11.55
C GLY A 256 -14.86 0.33 -12.00
N PRO A 257 -15.37 1.46 -12.52
CA PRO A 257 -14.52 2.59 -12.86
C PRO A 257 -13.70 3.03 -11.64
N VAL A 258 -12.51 3.56 -11.91
CA VAL A 258 -11.59 4.16 -10.92
C VAL A 258 -12.21 5.45 -10.37
N GLY A 259 -13.22 5.32 -9.52
CA GLY A 259 -13.84 6.41 -8.77
C GLY A 259 -13.30 6.43 -7.34
N ALA A 260 -12.70 7.54 -6.92
CA ALA A 260 -12.09 7.73 -5.60
C ALA A 260 -11.02 6.67 -5.26
N PHE A 261 -9.99 6.57 -6.11
CA PHE A 261 -8.79 5.76 -5.88
C PHE A 261 -7.61 6.66 -5.52
N GLU A 262 -6.93 6.38 -4.41
CA GLU A 262 -5.76 7.12 -3.97
C GLU A 262 -4.74 6.18 -3.30
N ILE A 263 -3.47 6.28 -3.73
CA ILE A 263 -2.32 5.77 -2.99
C ILE A 263 -1.38 6.94 -2.78
N LYS A 264 -1.36 7.52 -1.59
CA LYS A 264 -0.63 8.76 -1.31
C LYS A 264 0.13 8.69 0.01
N GLY A 265 1.30 9.33 0.07
CA GLY A 265 2.03 9.58 1.31
C GLY A 265 2.53 8.34 2.07
N ASN A 266 2.59 7.16 1.44
CA ASN A 266 3.03 5.91 2.08
C ASN A 266 4.55 5.71 2.00
N TYR A 267 5.10 4.94 2.93
CA TYR A 267 6.45 4.38 2.85
C TYR A 267 6.36 2.91 2.48
N ILE A 268 7.00 2.53 1.37
CA ILE A 268 6.89 1.20 0.77
C ILE A 268 8.29 0.64 0.51
N GLY A 269 8.68 -0.36 1.30
CA GLY A 269 9.99 -1.03 1.23
C GLY A 269 11.09 -0.42 2.10
N SER A 270 10.75 0.55 2.95
CA SER A 270 11.64 1.16 3.95
C SER A 270 11.14 0.94 5.38
N ASP A 271 11.99 1.19 6.37
CA ASP A 271 11.57 1.31 7.76
C ASP A 271 10.63 2.51 7.98
N TRP A 272 10.13 2.66 9.21
CA TRP A 272 9.22 3.78 9.56
C TRP A 272 9.82 5.17 9.29
N SER A 273 11.15 5.30 9.32
CA SER A 273 11.85 6.57 9.07
C SER A 273 11.99 6.90 7.58
N GLY A 274 11.76 5.92 6.70
CA GLY A 274 11.98 6.04 5.27
C GLY A 274 13.45 6.03 4.87
N GLN A 275 14.37 5.73 5.79
CA GLN A 275 15.82 5.83 5.57
C GLN A 275 16.49 4.47 5.45
N GLN A 276 15.99 3.46 6.17
CA GLN A 276 16.61 2.13 6.18
C GLN A 276 15.85 1.17 5.27
N PRO A 277 16.54 0.34 4.47
CA PRO A 277 15.92 -0.70 3.67
C PRO A 277 15.14 -1.71 4.52
N LEU A 278 13.88 -1.94 4.15
CA LEU A 278 13.06 -3.04 4.67
C LEU A 278 12.24 -3.65 3.51
N PRO A 279 12.93 -4.33 2.57
CA PRO A 279 12.41 -4.64 1.24
C PRO A 279 11.09 -5.41 1.29
N ASN A 280 10.09 -4.97 0.52
CA ASN A 280 9.08 -5.91 0.05
C ASN A 280 9.63 -6.77 -1.08
N GLY A 281 9.02 -7.93 -1.26
CA GLY A 281 9.42 -8.95 -2.21
C GLY A 281 10.60 -9.79 -1.75
N PHE A 282 11.13 -10.56 -2.68
CA PHE A 282 12.29 -11.42 -2.45
C PHE A 282 13.03 -11.60 -3.77
N GLU A 283 14.33 -11.84 -3.67
CA GLU A 283 15.17 -12.09 -4.84
C GLU A 283 14.77 -13.43 -5.47
N GLN A 284 14.33 -13.39 -6.72
CA GLN A 284 14.15 -14.59 -7.54
C GLN A 284 15.15 -14.58 -8.69
N PRO A 285 15.98 -15.63 -8.85
CA PRO A 285 16.95 -15.72 -9.94
C PRO A 285 16.33 -15.54 -11.35
N ASN A 286 15.04 -15.85 -11.51
CA ASN A 286 14.33 -15.82 -12.79
C ASN A 286 12.97 -15.08 -12.75
N ALA A 287 12.58 -14.48 -11.62
CA ALA A 287 11.29 -13.78 -11.47
C ALA A 287 11.47 -12.29 -11.16
N ALA A 288 12.52 -11.69 -11.73
CA ALA A 288 12.99 -10.32 -11.47
C ALA A 288 11.98 -9.18 -11.75
N GLN A 289 10.71 -9.48 -12.05
CA GLN A 289 9.62 -8.50 -12.21
C GLN A 289 8.40 -8.77 -11.32
N SER A 290 8.20 -9.99 -10.84
CA SER A 290 7.02 -10.31 -10.03
C SER A 290 7.36 -10.14 -8.56
N GLY A 291 6.80 -9.10 -7.96
CA GLY A 291 7.09 -8.73 -6.58
C GLY A 291 7.83 -7.41 -6.47
N GLY A 292 7.77 -6.78 -5.29
CA GLY A 292 8.37 -5.47 -5.05
C GLY A 292 7.41 -4.51 -4.35
N GLY A 293 7.39 -3.25 -4.77
CA GLY A 293 6.54 -2.21 -4.19
C GLY A 293 5.07 -2.37 -4.57
N ILE A 294 4.66 -1.75 -5.68
CA ILE A 294 3.28 -1.70 -6.17
C ILE A 294 3.18 -2.43 -7.50
N GLN A 295 2.26 -3.38 -7.61
CA GLN A 295 1.98 -4.11 -8.85
C GLN A 295 0.55 -3.83 -9.33
N VAL A 296 0.43 -3.34 -10.56
CA VAL A 296 -0.83 -3.11 -11.27
C VAL A 296 -1.08 -4.27 -12.22
N GLN A 297 -2.23 -4.95 -12.08
CA GLN A 297 -2.58 -6.05 -12.98
C GLN A 297 -4.07 -6.12 -13.33
N GLY A 298 -4.36 -6.27 -14.63
CA GLY A 298 -5.70 -6.14 -15.21
C GLY A 298 -6.28 -4.72 -15.10
N GLY A 299 -7.55 -4.56 -15.45
CA GLY A 299 -8.28 -3.29 -15.35
C GLY A 299 -9.23 -3.04 -16.50
N ASP A 300 -9.59 -1.77 -16.68
CA ASP A 300 -10.33 -1.24 -17.83
C ASP A 300 -9.47 -0.32 -18.71
N GLY A 301 -8.15 -0.25 -18.44
CA GLY A 301 -7.21 0.63 -19.14
C GLY A 301 -7.15 2.06 -18.58
N SER A 302 -7.96 2.39 -17.57
CA SER A 302 -7.87 3.68 -16.86
C SER A 302 -6.62 3.70 -15.98
N ALA A 303 -5.80 4.75 -16.14
CA ALA A 303 -4.61 4.91 -15.33
C ALA A 303 -4.94 5.17 -13.85
N LEU A 304 -4.33 4.38 -12.97
CA LEU A 304 -4.45 4.54 -11.53
C LEU A 304 -3.53 5.66 -11.04
N PRO A 305 -4.05 6.72 -10.40
CA PRO A 305 -3.20 7.76 -9.82
C PRO A 305 -2.48 7.21 -8.58
N ILE A 306 -1.16 7.16 -8.65
CA ILE A 306 -0.27 6.77 -7.55
C ILE A 306 0.57 8.00 -7.20
N GLY A 307 0.41 8.50 -5.98
CA GLY A 307 1.01 9.75 -5.53
C GLY A 307 0.16 10.98 -5.86
N GLY A 308 0.77 12.14 -5.70
CA GLY A 308 0.16 13.44 -5.98
C GLY A 308 1.18 14.56 -5.85
N PHE A 309 0.86 15.74 -6.40
CA PHE A 309 1.77 16.89 -6.47
C PHE A 309 1.67 17.81 -5.25
N GLY A 310 0.68 17.61 -4.38
CA GLY A 310 0.57 18.34 -3.12
C GLY A 310 1.57 17.86 -2.07
N ASP A 311 1.82 18.70 -1.09
CA ASP A 311 2.68 18.36 0.05
C ASP A 311 2.20 17.07 0.73
N GLY A 312 3.12 16.14 0.94
CA GLY A 312 2.84 14.84 1.59
C GLY A 312 2.09 13.82 0.71
N GLU A 313 1.67 14.16 -0.51
CA GLU A 313 0.96 13.22 -1.38
C GLU A 313 1.88 12.19 -2.05
N ALA A 314 3.16 12.53 -2.27
CA ALA A 314 4.14 11.63 -2.85
C ALA A 314 4.42 10.42 -1.95
N ASN A 315 4.39 9.22 -2.52
CA ASN A 315 4.85 8.02 -1.83
C ASN A 315 6.39 7.96 -1.86
N LEU A 316 6.99 7.34 -0.83
CA LEU A 316 8.34 6.82 -0.88
C LEU A 316 8.27 5.33 -1.20
N ILE A 317 8.74 4.95 -2.39
CA ILE A 317 8.73 3.58 -2.90
C ILE A 317 10.18 3.20 -3.17
N ALA A 318 10.83 2.61 -2.17
CA ALA A 318 12.26 2.43 -2.21
C ALA A 318 12.70 1.10 -1.62
N PHE A 319 13.88 0.66 -2.06
CA PHE A 319 14.58 -0.51 -1.53
C PHE A 319 13.83 -1.83 -1.68
N ASN A 320 12.79 -1.90 -2.51
CA ASN A 320 12.09 -3.14 -2.75
C ASN A 320 13.00 -4.13 -3.51
N ALA A 321 12.82 -5.43 -3.25
CA ALA A 321 13.63 -6.49 -3.88
C ALA A 321 13.26 -6.72 -5.36
N GLY A 322 12.12 -6.19 -5.79
CA GLY A 322 11.65 -6.13 -7.17
C GLY A 322 11.39 -4.69 -7.60
N ALA A 323 10.51 -4.49 -8.59
CA ALA A 323 10.23 -3.15 -9.10
C ALA A 323 9.54 -2.23 -8.08
N GLY A 324 9.73 -0.92 -8.22
CA GLY A 324 9.04 0.08 -7.38
C GLY A 324 7.55 0.13 -7.69
N ILE A 325 7.20 0.49 -8.93
CA ILE A 325 5.85 0.37 -9.49
C ILE A 325 5.96 -0.42 -10.79
N ILE A 326 5.12 -1.45 -10.97
CA ILE A 326 5.14 -2.27 -12.18
C ILE A 326 3.75 -2.53 -12.75
N ALA A 327 3.65 -2.47 -14.08
CA ALA A 327 2.53 -2.98 -14.87
C ALA A 327 3.07 -4.02 -15.88
N GLY A 328 3.34 -5.22 -15.39
CA GLY A 328 4.28 -6.15 -16.02
C GLY A 328 3.67 -7.31 -16.81
N THR A 329 2.34 -7.36 -17.04
CA THR A 329 1.76 -8.43 -17.88
C THR A 329 1.61 -8.05 -19.34
N ASN A 330 2.12 -6.88 -19.72
CA ASN A 330 2.04 -6.30 -21.05
C ASN A 330 0.61 -6.27 -21.61
N SER A 331 -0.32 -5.75 -20.80
CA SER A 331 -1.74 -5.65 -21.13
C SER A 331 -2.16 -4.20 -21.19
N ALA A 332 -2.82 -3.78 -22.28
CA ALA A 332 -3.38 -2.43 -22.41
C ALA A 332 -4.44 -2.06 -21.35
N LEU A 333 -4.90 -3.03 -20.55
CA LEU A 333 -5.80 -2.81 -19.42
C LEU A 333 -5.07 -2.35 -18.15
N GLU A 334 -3.74 -2.47 -18.12
CA GLU A 334 -2.90 -2.12 -17.00
C GLU A 334 -2.34 -0.72 -17.21
N ALA A 335 -2.78 0.23 -16.39
CA ALA A 335 -2.26 1.58 -16.46
C ALA A 335 -2.11 2.24 -15.08
N PHE A 336 -1.08 3.07 -14.93
CA PHE A 336 -0.84 3.92 -13.78
C PHE A 336 -0.27 5.28 -14.19
N ASP A 337 -0.62 6.28 -13.37
CA ASP A 337 -0.11 7.64 -13.40
C ASP A 337 0.78 7.83 -12.17
N SER A 338 2.10 7.83 -12.35
CA SER A 338 3.05 8.07 -11.26
C SER A 338 3.25 9.57 -11.05
N ARG A 339 2.75 10.10 -9.93
CA ARG A 339 2.75 11.53 -9.61
C ARG A 339 3.67 11.85 -8.46
N ALA A 340 4.76 12.55 -8.76
CA ALA A 340 5.74 13.08 -7.79
C ALA A 340 6.34 12.05 -6.80
N ASN A 341 6.10 10.75 -7.00
CA ASN A 341 6.62 9.70 -6.11
C ASN A 341 8.15 9.70 -6.11
N ARG A 342 8.72 9.37 -4.95
CA ARG A 342 10.14 9.02 -4.84
C ARG A 342 10.27 7.52 -5.06
N VAL A 343 10.78 7.12 -6.23
CA VAL A 343 10.90 5.72 -6.65
C VAL A 343 12.36 5.41 -6.98
N HIS A 344 13.10 4.86 -6.03
CA HIS A 344 14.55 4.69 -6.16
C HIS A 344 15.08 3.46 -5.41
N HIS A 345 16.29 3.02 -5.74
CA HIS A 345 16.97 1.89 -5.08
C HIS A 345 16.13 0.58 -5.06
N ASN A 346 15.11 0.46 -5.89
CA ASN A 346 14.39 -0.78 -6.08
C ASN A 346 15.21 -1.70 -7.00
N ARG A 347 15.17 -3.01 -6.76
CA ARG A 347 16.07 -3.96 -7.42
C ARG A 347 15.36 -4.72 -8.53
N GLY A 348 15.96 -4.79 -9.72
CA GLY A 348 15.49 -5.58 -10.87
C GLY A 348 16.47 -5.48 -12.04
N VAL A 349 16.33 -6.32 -13.07
CA VAL A 349 17.19 -6.26 -14.26
C VAL A 349 16.82 -5.00 -15.05
N GLY A 350 17.75 -4.04 -15.16
CA GLY A 350 17.55 -2.78 -15.89
C GLY A 350 16.54 -1.83 -15.22
N ARG A 351 17.03 -0.74 -14.61
CA ARG A 351 16.27 0.43 -14.11
C ARG A 351 14.85 0.18 -13.54
N ALA A 352 14.64 -0.89 -12.78
CA ALA A 352 13.32 -1.37 -12.31
C ALA A 352 12.62 -0.49 -11.24
N ASN A 353 12.71 0.84 -11.34
CA ASN A 353 11.97 1.74 -10.45
C ASN A 353 10.52 1.87 -10.91
N LEU A 354 10.34 2.25 -12.18
CA LEU A 354 9.07 2.16 -12.91
C LEU A 354 9.29 1.18 -14.04
N ASP A 355 8.50 0.12 -14.11
CA ASP A 355 8.63 -0.95 -15.08
C ASP A 355 7.28 -1.17 -15.79
N ILE A 356 7.29 -1.15 -17.12
CA ILE A 356 6.09 -1.35 -17.93
C ILE A 356 6.34 -2.47 -18.95
N GLY A 357 5.36 -3.36 -19.11
CA GLY A 357 5.45 -4.42 -20.11
C GLY A 357 6.40 -5.55 -19.70
N ALA A 358 7.37 -5.86 -20.57
CA ALA A 358 8.29 -6.98 -20.40
C ALA A 358 9.50 -6.56 -19.54
N PRO A 359 10.23 -7.51 -18.91
CA PRO A 359 11.35 -7.19 -18.04
C PRO A 359 12.37 -6.21 -18.61
N GLY A 360 12.65 -5.18 -17.81
CA GLY A 360 13.70 -4.20 -18.10
C GLY A 360 13.22 -3.12 -19.07
N PRO A 361 14.12 -2.19 -19.43
CA PRO A 361 13.69 -0.97 -20.08
C PRO A 361 13.02 -1.23 -21.42
N THR A 362 11.85 -0.63 -21.61
CA THR A 362 11.17 -0.66 -22.90
C THR A 362 11.92 0.23 -23.91
N PRO A 363 12.01 -0.17 -25.18
CA PRO A 363 12.64 0.65 -26.20
C PRO A 363 12.00 2.04 -26.30
N ASN A 364 12.82 3.09 -26.44
CA ASN A 364 12.36 4.43 -26.76
C ASN A 364 12.36 4.59 -28.29
N ASP A 365 11.28 4.21 -28.97
CA ASP A 365 11.27 3.97 -30.42
C ASP A 365 10.58 5.06 -31.25
N ALA A 366 10.74 5.04 -32.57
CA ALA A 366 10.30 6.15 -33.41
C ALA A 366 8.76 6.22 -33.51
N GLY A 367 8.17 7.26 -32.93
CA GLY A 367 6.74 7.53 -32.99
C GLY A 367 5.88 6.72 -32.01
N ASP A 368 6.49 5.85 -31.20
CA ASP A 368 5.85 5.08 -30.12
C ASP A 368 4.64 4.28 -30.61
N ALA A 369 4.84 3.34 -31.55
CA ALA A 369 3.73 2.56 -32.12
C ALA A 369 3.32 1.36 -31.24
N ASP A 370 3.99 1.18 -30.13
CA ASP A 370 3.83 0.05 -29.24
C ASP A 370 2.46 0.07 -28.54
N THR A 371 2.06 -1.11 -28.07
CA THR A 371 0.81 -1.28 -27.32
C THR A 371 1.05 -2.21 -26.16
N GLY A 372 0.38 -1.95 -25.04
CA GLY A 372 0.61 -2.70 -23.82
C GLY A 372 0.33 -1.88 -22.59
N SER A 373 0.89 -2.32 -21.46
CA SER A 373 0.76 -1.63 -20.18
C SER A 373 1.30 -0.20 -20.28
N ASN A 374 0.58 0.78 -19.74
CA ASN A 374 0.87 2.21 -19.92
C ASN A 374 1.07 2.65 -21.39
N GLY A 375 0.54 1.90 -22.35
CA GLY A 375 0.77 2.16 -23.77
C GLY A 375 2.23 1.98 -24.20
N VAL A 376 3.11 1.48 -23.32
CA VAL A 376 4.57 1.42 -23.54
C VAL A 376 5.16 2.81 -23.83
N GLN A 377 4.56 3.86 -23.25
CA GLN A 377 4.87 5.26 -23.51
C GLN A 377 6.38 5.54 -23.51
N ASN A 378 6.85 6.17 -24.58
CA ASN A 378 8.22 6.67 -24.70
C ASN A 378 8.58 7.65 -23.58
N ALA A 379 9.78 7.50 -23.02
CA ALA A 379 10.32 8.41 -22.01
C ALA A 379 10.94 9.67 -22.65
N PRO A 380 11.04 10.79 -21.91
CA PRO A 380 11.73 11.98 -22.40
C PRO A 380 13.19 11.71 -22.72
N GLU A 381 13.62 12.10 -23.91
CA GLU A 381 15.03 12.14 -24.29
C GLU A 381 15.59 13.53 -23.98
N ILE A 382 16.46 13.61 -22.97
CA ILE A 382 17.09 14.85 -22.55
C ILE A 382 18.33 15.11 -23.40
N ILE A 383 18.34 16.25 -24.12
CA ILE A 383 19.40 16.63 -25.06
C ILE A 383 20.44 17.51 -24.36
N SER A 384 19.98 18.48 -23.58
CA SER A 384 20.85 19.39 -22.81
C SER A 384 20.09 19.97 -21.64
N ALA A 385 20.76 20.24 -20.52
CA ALA A 385 20.17 21.01 -19.44
C ALA A 385 21.22 21.89 -18.75
N SER A 386 20.78 23.05 -18.26
CA SER A 386 21.60 23.94 -17.44
C SER A 386 20.75 24.53 -16.33
N GLN A 387 21.38 24.81 -15.19
CA GLN A 387 20.72 25.46 -14.06
C GLN A 387 21.43 26.78 -13.73
N SER A 388 20.64 27.86 -13.59
CA SER A 388 21.10 29.15 -13.09
C SER A 388 20.20 29.61 -11.94
N GLY A 389 20.73 29.60 -10.72
CA GLY A 389 19.92 29.81 -9.52
C GLY A 389 18.83 28.75 -9.40
N ASN A 390 17.56 29.17 -9.36
CA ASN A 390 16.40 28.28 -9.32
C ASN A 390 15.72 28.08 -10.69
N GLN A 391 16.38 28.47 -11.78
CA GLN A 391 15.89 28.25 -13.15
C GLN A 391 16.63 27.08 -13.78
N LEU A 392 15.88 26.04 -14.14
CA LEU A 392 16.34 24.89 -14.90
C LEU A 392 15.93 25.06 -16.36
N THR A 393 16.88 25.25 -17.26
CA THR A 393 16.64 25.27 -18.71
C THR A 393 16.95 23.89 -19.27
N VAL A 394 15.97 23.25 -19.90
CA VAL A 394 16.09 21.89 -20.47
C VAL A 394 15.69 21.93 -21.94
N THR A 395 16.48 21.29 -22.78
CA THR A 395 16.10 20.88 -24.14
C THR A 395 15.86 19.39 -24.13
N TYR A 396 14.67 18.98 -24.53
CA TYR A 396 14.31 17.57 -24.60
C TYR A 396 13.25 17.34 -25.69
N ARG A 397 13.00 16.08 -26.01
CA ARG A 397 11.89 15.65 -26.86
C ARG A 397 11.21 14.41 -26.30
N VAL A 398 9.98 14.17 -26.75
CA VAL A 398 9.30 12.88 -26.58
C VAL A 398 8.86 12.42 -27.98
N ASP A 399 9.37 11.26 -28.40
CA ASP A 399 9.12 10.71 -29.74
C ASP A 399 7.84 9.85 -29.79
N SER A 400 6.71 10.41 -29.36
CA SER A 400 5.40 9.76 -29.46
C SER A 400 4.50 10.54 -30.41
N THR A 401 3.92 9.89 -31.41
CA THR A 401 2.97 10.58 -32.30
C THR A 401 1.67 10.93 -31.56
N THR A 402 0.93 11.92 -32.05
CA THR A 402 -0.42 12.24 -31.52
C THR A 402 -1.45 11.13 -31.79
N ALA A 403 -1.11 10.11 -32.59
CA ALA A 403 -1.94 8.94 -32.81
C ALA A 403 -1.76 7.87 -31.73
N ASN A 404 -0.58 7.84 -31.09
CA ASN A 404 -0.22 6.78 -30.16
C ASN A 404 -0.22 7.22 -28.69
N ALA A 405 -0.06 8.52 -28.42
CA ALA A 405 -0.22 9.08 -27.08
C ALA A 405 -1.31 10.16 -27.03
N ALA A 406 -2.02 10.24 -25.91
CA ALA A 406 -2.96 11.32 -25.67
C ALA A 406 -2.21 12.59 -25.21
N TYR A 407 -2.39 13.71 -25.90
CA TYR A 407 -1.72 14.98 -25.58
C TYR A 407 -2.62 15.96 -24.82
N PRO A 408 -2.06 16.94 -24.08
CA PRO A 408 -0.63 17.18 -23.87
C PRO A 408 0.01 16.11 -22.97
N LEU A 409 1.30 15.84 -23.18
CA LEU A 409 2.05 15.02 -22.23
C LEU A 409 2.46 15.89 -21.03
N ARG A 410 2.37 15.33 -19.83
CA ARG A 410 2.96 15.90 -18.62
C ARG A 410 4.36 15.34 -18.46
N ILE A 411 5.36 16.21 -18.34
CA ILE A 411 6.76 15.83 -18.18
C ILE A 411 7.17 16.15 -16.76
N ASP A 412 7.42 15.12 -15.96
CA ASP A 412 7.80 15.25 -14.56
C ASP A 412 9.31 15.13 -14.42
N PHE A 413 9.95 16.11 -13.79
CA PHE A 413 11.39 16.11 -13.51
C PHE A 413 11.66 15.82 -12.04
N HIS A 414 12.57 14.89 -11.77
CA HIS A 414 12.92 14.45 -10.43
C HIS A 414 14.43 14.48 -10.23
N ALA A 415 14.88 14.90 -9.04
CA ALA A 415 16.28 14.75 -8.65
C ALA A 415 16.69 13.28 -8.79
N ASP A 416 17.82 13.00 -9.43
CA ASP A 416 18.28 11.63 -9.59
C ASP A 416 18.72 11.04 -8.24
N ILE A 417 18.31 9.79 -7.99
CA ILE A 417 18.85 8.96 -6.92
C ILE A 417 19.19 7.61 -7.53
N ALA A 418 20.45 7.47 -7.97
CA ALA A 418 21.01 6.23 -8.54
C ALA A 418 20.19 5.69 -9.73
N GLY A 419 19.78 6.57 -10.64
CA GLY A 419 18.91 6.24 -11.78
C GLY A 419 17.43 6.08 -11.42
N GLY A 420 17.04 6.44 -10.19
CA GLY A 420 15.66 6.47 -9.70
C GLY A 420 15.15 7.89 -9.49
N ALA A 421 13.83 8.03 -9.37
CA ALA A 421 13.18 9.29 -9.06
C ALA A 421 13.35 9.62 -7.57
N GLY A 422 14.09 10.68 -7.28
CA GLY A 422 14.13 11.34 -5.98
C GLY A 422 13.03 12.38 -5.85
N ALA A 423 13.32 13.47 -5.12
CA ALA A 423 12.38 14.56 -4.92
C ALA A 423 11.88 15.11 -6.27
N TRP A 424 10.55 15.30 -6.38
CA TRP A 424 9.96 15.99 -7.51
C TRP A 424 10.43 17.44 -7.54
N LEU A 425 10.92 17.89 -8.70
CA LEU A 425 11.49 19.21 -8.88
C LEU A 425 10.46 20.15 -9.50
N THR A 426 9.89 19.75 -10.63
CA THR A 426 9.03 20.60 -11.46
C THR A 426 8.39 19.77 -12.58
N GLN A 427 7.52 20.39 -13.36
CA GLN A 427 6.89 19.75 -14.53
C GLN A 427 6.77 20.72 -15.72
N ASP A 428 6.73 20.16 -16.93
CA ASP A 428 6.30 20.87 -18.15
C ASP A 428 5.06 20.22 -18.76
N SER A 429 4.33 20.98 -19.57
CA SER A 429 3.25 20.49 -20.42
C SER A 429 3.73 20.49 -21.88
N TYR A 430 3.96 19.31 -22.44
CA TYR A 430 4.45 19.10 -23.81
C TYR A 430 3.25 18.98 -24.78
N PRO A 431 2.98 20.01 -25.60
CA PRO A 431 1.76 20.08 -26.40
C PRO A 431 1.83 19.23 -27.67
N ALA A 432 0.67 18.89 -28.23
CA ALA A 432 0.56 18.13 -29.48
C ALA A 432 1.32 18.77 -30.65
N ALA A 433 1.41 20.11 -30.69
CA ALA A 433 2.13 20.84 -31.73
C ALA A 433 3.65 20.61 -31.68
N SER A 434 4.18 20.16 -30.53
CA SER A 434 5.58 19.82 -30.31
C SER A 434 5.85 18.32 -30.40
N ALA A 435 4.86 17.48 -30.75
CA ALA A 435 5.06 16.04 -30.86
C ALA A 435 6.31 15.71 -31.70
N GLN A 436 7.21 14.88 -31.15
CA GLN A 436 8.48 14.46 -31.76
C GLN A 436 9.51 15.58 -32.04
N GLN A 437 9.28 16.82 -31.58
CA GLN A 437 10.17 17.95 -31.80
C GLN A 437 10.99 18.29 -30.55
N ASP A 438 12.25 18.68 -30.76
CA ASP A 438 13.06 19.25 -29.68
C ASP A 438 12.42 20.54 -29.16
N ARG A 439 12.32 20.64 -27.83
CA ARG A 439 11.77 21.81 -27.16
C ARG A 439 12.69 22.26 -26.04
N THR A 440 13.06 23.54 -26.08
CA THR A 440 13.77 24.21 -24.98
C THR A 440 12.77 24.97 -24.11
N ILE A 441 12.82 24.72 -22.80
CA ILE A 441 11.98 25.37 -21.79
C ILE A 441 12.82 25.74 -20.57
N THR A 442 12.40 26.79 -19.87
CA THR A 442 12.97 27.18 -18.59
C THR A 442 11.90 27.03 -17.52
N LEU A 443 12.16 26.18 -16.53
CA LEU A 443 11.27 25.89 -15.41
C LEU A 443 11.86 26.41 -14.11
N LEU A 444 10.98 26.70 -13.16
CA LEU A 444 11.38 26.97 -11.79
C LEU A 444 11.50 25.66 -11.03
N VAL A 445 12.60 25.50 -10.30
CA VAL A 445 12.82 24.43 -9.33
C VAL A 445 12.79 25.02 -7.91
N PRO A 446 12.60 24.19 -6.86
CA PRO A 446 12.61 24.68 -5.48
C PRO A 446 13.92 25.41 -5.16
N ALA A 447 13.82 26.51 -4.41
CA ALA A 447 14.98 27.35 -4.12
C ALA A 447 16.05 26.57 -3.35
N GLY A 448 17.32 26.68 -3.78
CA GLY A 448 18.46 26.01 -3.16
C GLY A 448 18.60 24.53 -3.52
N VAL A 449 17.71 23.97 -4.34
CA VAL A 449 17.84 22.59 -4.84
C VAL A 449 18.75 22.56 -6.06
N SER A 450 19.72 21.65 -6.06
CA SER A 450 20.44 21.28 -7.28
C SER A 450 19.57 20.31 -8.07
N ALA A 451 19.18 20.72 -9.27
CA ALA A 451 18.28 19.97 -10.13
C ALA A 451 19.03 18.97 -11.02
N ILE A 452 20.35 19.06 -11.16
CA ILE A 452 21.16 18.15 -11.97
C ILE A 452 22.11 17.38 -11.03
N PRO A 453 22.17 16.04 -11.09
CA PRO A 453 21.49 15.16 -12.04
C PRO A 453 19.98 15.01 -11.80
N PHE A 454 19.23 14.75 -12.88
CA PHE A 454 17.79 14.43 -12.82
C PHE A 454 17.42 13.27 -13.75
N VAL A 455 16.26 12.68 -13.47
CA VAL A 455 15.51 11.79 -14.35
C VAL A 455 14.16 12.42 -14.68
N ALA A 456 13.53 11.98 -15.76
CA ALA A 456 12.21 12.45 -16.16
C ALA A 456 11.28 11.31 -16.58
N THR A 457 9.98 11.56 -16.51
CA THR A 457 8.94 10.69 -17.10
C THR A 457 8.02 11.50 -17.99
N ALA A 458 7.46 10.87 -19.02
CA ALA A 458 6.36 11.41 -19.80
C ALA A 458 5.07 10.70 -19.38
N THR A 459 4.02 11.45 -19.09
CA THR A 459 2.68 10.90 -18.81
C THR A 459 1.69 11.45 -19.81
N ASP A 460 0.98 10.58 -20.53
CA ASP A 460 -0.03 11.02 -21.48
C ASP A 460 -1.26 11.63 -20.78
N ALA A 461 -2.13 12.31 -21.54
CA ALA A 461 -3.37 12.89 -21.01
C ALA A 461 -4.40 11.84 -20.53
N GLY A 462 -4.18 10.56 -20.83
CA GLY A 462 -4.90 9.42 -20.26
C GLY A 462 -4.30 8.94 -18.94
N GLY A 463 -3.20 9.53 -18.47
CA GLY A 463 -2.50 9.20 -17.25
C GLY A 463 -1.48 8.07 -17.38
N ARG A 464 -1.11 7.64 -18.59
CA ARG A 464 -0.15 6.54 -18.79
C ARG A 464 1.27 7.07 -18.71
N THR A 465 2.00 6.69 -17.65
CA THR A 465 3.37 7.13 -17.39
C THR A 465 4.41 6.21 -18.03
N SER A 466 5.42 6.79 -18.70
CA SER A 466 6.60 6.09 -19.19
C SER A 466 7.44 5.50 -18.04
N GLU A 467 8.41 4.67 -18.38
CA GLU A 467 9.54 4.43 -17.49
C GLU A 467 10.38 5.71 -17.29
N LEU A 468 11.36 5.66 -16.39
CA LEU A 468 12.28 6.78 -16.17
C LEU A 468 13.26 6.92 -17.33
N SER A 469 13.48 8.17 -17.76
CA SER A 469 14.59 8.50 -18.64
C SER A 469 15.93 8.05 -18.02
N PRO A 470 16.99 7.87 -18.84
CA PRO A 470 18.35 7.93 -18.34
C PRO A 470 18.56 9.19 -17.49
N ALA A 471 19.40 9.08 -16.46
CA ALA A 471 19.78 10.23 -15.66
C ALA A 471 20.60 11.18 -16.54
N PHE A 472 20.20 12.45 -16.60
CA PHE A 472 21.00 13.49 -17.21
C PHE A 472 22.00 14.01 -16.17
N ASP A 473 23.28 13.98 -16.50
CA ASP A 473 24.37 14.49 -15.68
C ASP A 473 25.35 15.28 -16.56
N VAL A 474 25.89 16.39 -16.03
CA VAL A 474 26.80 17.31 -16.76
C VAL A 474 28.21 16.73 -16.87
N ILE A 475 28.52 15.63 -16.17
CA ILE A 475 29.85 14.99 -16.17
C ILE A 475 30.24 14.40 -17.54
N PHE A 476 29.34 14.40 -18.54
CA PHE A 476 29.61 13.95 -19.90
C PHE A 476 29.53 15.03 -21.01
N GLU A 477 29.41 16.32 -20.68
CA GLU A 477 29.50 17.38 -21.71
C GLU A 477 30.94 17.58 -22.23
N ASP A 478 31.95 17.19 -21.44
CA ASP A 478 33.35 17.27 -21.83
C ASP A 478 33.82 15.86 -22.22
N GLY A 479 33.69 15.52 -23.51
CA GLY A 479 34.06 14.21 -24.05
C GLY A 479 35.41 13.70 -23.54
N PHE A 480 35.48 12.41 -23.22
CA PHE A 480 36.75 11.71 -23.06
C PHE A 480 37.58 11.90 -24.34
N GLU A 481 38.65 12.70 -24.25
CA GLU A 481 39.82 12.55 -25.13
C GLU A 481 40.64 11.31 -24.76
#